data_AF-A0A0R0I897-F1
#
_entry.id   AF-A0A0R0I897-F1
#
_cell.length_a   1.000
_cell.length_b   1.000
_cell.length_c   1.000
_cell.angle_alpha   90.00
_cell.angle_beta   90.00
_cell.angle_gamma   90.00
#
_symmetry.space_group_name_H-M   'P 1'
#
loop_
_entity.id
_entity.type
_entity.pdbx_description
1 polymer ?
#
loop_
_entity_poly.entity_id
_entity_poly.type
_entity_poly.pdbx_seq_one_letter_code
_entity_poly.pdbx_strand_id
1 'polypeptide(L)'
;MVTWILGEYMFADVENLEHYAKYLNQSLITFGFPASLDLFTNDPWRSRLEGQLQVKDREILTITRTVAKNSQTLKAQNEKLQ
;
A
#
# COMPACT_ATOMS: atom_id res chain seq x y z
N MET A 1 42.20 -8.26 -19.17
CA MET A 1 41.44 -7.12 -18.60
C MET A 1 40.09 -7.68 -18.19
N VAL A 2 39.93 -8.00 -16.91
CA VAL A 2 38.64 -8.48 -16.39
C VAL A 2 37.75 -7.25 -16.31
N THR A 3 36.83 -7.11 -17.26
CA THR A 3 35.80 -6.08 -17.23
C THR A 3 34.85 -6.42 -16.10
N TRP A 4 34.96 -5.69 -15.00
CA TRP A 4 33.95 -5.64 -13.95
C TRP A 4 32.69 -5.04 -14.58
N ILE A 5 31.86 -5.90 -15.15
CA ILE A 5 30.45 -5.58 -15.33
C ILE A 5 29.90 -5.55 -13.90
N LEU A 6 30.02 -4.40 -13.25
CA LEU A 6 29.24 -3.96 -12.09
C LEU A 6 27.76 -3.78 -12.51
N GLY A 7 27.29 -4.64 -13.42
CA GLY A 7 25.90 -4.77 -13.78
C GLY A 7 25.22 -5.30 -12.55
N GLU A 8 24.57 -4.39 -11.85
CA GLU A 8 23.58 -4.71 -10.83
C GLU A 8 24.21 -5.39 -9.61
N TYR A 9 25.04 -4.63 -8.89
CA TYR A 9 24.80 -4.58 -7.46
C TYR A 9 23.29 -4.35 -7.31
N MET A 10 22.54 -5.38 -6.94
CA MET A 10 21.14 -5.31 -6.51
C MET A 10 21.12 -4.36 -5.32
N PHE A 11 21.19 -3.07 -5.61
CA PHE A 11 21.35 -2.00 -4.66
C PHE A 11 19.99 -1.88 -3.99
N ALA A 12 19.82 -2.60 -2.88
CA ALA A 12 18.58 -2.65 -2.14
C ALA A 12 17.37 -3.01 -3.03
N ASP A 13 17.32 -4.25 -3.50
CA ASP A 13 16.07 -4.81 -4.02
C ASP A 13 14.99 -4.75 -2.92
N VAL A 14 13.88 -4.07 -3.22
CA VAL A 14 12.75 -3.92 -2.30
C VAL A 14 12.16 -5.29 -1.93
N GLU A 15 12.22 -6.26 -2.84
CA GLU A 15 11.74 -7.63 -2.59
C GLU A 15 12.59 -8.34 -1.53
N ASN A 16 13.87 -8.00 -1.42
CA ASN A 16 14.79 -8.57 -0.44
C ASN A 16 14.91 -7.71 0.84
N LEU A 17 14.40 -6.47 0.82
CA LEU A 17 14.50 -5.54 1.94
C LEU A 17 13.87 -6.10 3.23
N GLU A 18 12.76 -6.84 3.11
CA GLU A 18 12.12 -7.49 4.27
C GLU A 18 13.05 -8.55 4.89
N HIS A 19 13.73 -9.35 4.06
CA HIS A 19 14.68 -10.35 4.55
C HIS A 19 15.90 -9.69 5.20
N TYR A 20 16.43 -8.61 4.64
CA TYR A 20 17.51 -7.84 5.26
C TYR A 20 17.10 -7.20 6.59
N ALA A 21 15.90 -6.64 6.69
CA ALA A 21 15.38 -6.10 7.95
C ALA A 21 15.24 -7.19 9.02
N LYS A 22 14.75 -8.39 8.65
CA LYS A 22 14.68 -9.54 9.56
C LYS A 22 16.06 -10.00 10.01
N TYR A 23 17.02 -10.12 9.09
CA TYR A 23 18.38 -10.52 9.40
C TYR A 23 19.08 -9.52 10.34
N LEU A 24 18.90 -8.22 10.08
CA LEU A 24 19.41 -7.16 10.94
C LEU A 24 18.77 -7.25 12.34
N ASN A 25 17.46 -7.43 12.42
CA ASN A 25 16.75 -7.61 13.69
C ASN A 25 17.25 -8.83 14.45
N GLN A 26 17.45 -9.96 13.78
CA GLN A 26 18.02 -11.15 14.40
C GLN A 26 19.42 -10.88 14.94
N SER A 27 20.25 -10.16 14.18
CA SER A 27 21.60 -9.78 14.60
C SER A 27 21.56 -8.87 15.83
N LEU A 28 20.71 -7.85 15.85
CA LEU A 28 20.53 -6.95 17.00
C LEU A 28 20.09 -7.73 18.25
N ILE A 29 19.11 -8.63 18.13
CA ILE A 29 18.68 -9.49 19.23
C ILE A 29 19.84 -10.37 19.71
N THR A 30 20.60 -10.98 18.79
CA THR A 30 21.76 -11.81 19.12
C THR A 30 22.84 -11.04 19.89
N PHE A 31 23.05 -9.75 19.60
CA PHE A 31 23.98 -8.89 20.33
C PHE A 31 23.37 -8.22 21.58
N GLY A 32 22.16 -8.60 22.00
CA GLY A 32 21.54 -8.14 23.23
C GLY A 32 20.88 -6.77 23.15
N PHE A 33 20.55 -6.28 21.95
CA PHE A 33 19.76 -5.05 21.82
C PHE A 33 18.34 -5.29 22.35
N PRO A 34 17.82 -4.38 23.20
CA PRO A 34 16.56 -4.60 23.93
C PRO A 34 15.30 -4.48 23.07
N ALA A 35 15.41 -3.94 21.85
CA ALA A 35 14.29 -3.76 20.94
C ALA A 35 14.71 -4.11 19.52
N SER A 36 13.87 -4.85 18.80
CA SER A 36 13.99 -5.01 17.35
C SER A 36 13.72 -3.68 16.66
N LEU A 37 14.39 -3.46 15.53
CA LEU A 37 14.16 -2.30 14.69
C LEU A 37 12.82 -2.44 13.99
N ASP A 38 11.89 -1.57 14.36
CA ASP A 38 10.58 -1.47 13.73
C ASP A 38 10.62 -0.43 12.61
N LEU A 39 11.17 -0.82 11.46
CA LEU A 39 11.33 0.08 10.31
C LEU A 39 10.01 0.41 9.62
N PHE A 40 9.05 -0.52 9.60
CA PHE A 40 7.91 -0.46 8.68
C PHE A 40 6.54 -0.27 9.36
N THR A 41 6.42 -0.52 10.67
CA THR A 41 5.10 -0.44 11.33
C THR A 41 4.67 1.01 11.56
N ASN A 42 5.62 1.93 11.75
CA ASN A 42 5.36 3.32 12.11
C ASN A 42 5.72 4.33 11.00
N ASP A 43 5.81 3.88 9.74
CA ASP A 43 6.08 4.78 8.62
C ASP A 43 4.97 5.86 8.52
N PRO A 44 5.28 7.15 8.71
CA PRO A 44 4.28 8.22 8.61
C PRO A 44 3.60 8.24 7.24
N TRP A 45 4.32 7.83 6.20
CA TRP A 45 3.81 7.70 4.86
C TRP A 45 2.76 6.58 4.73
N ARG A 46 2.92 5.46 5.45
CA ARG A 46 1.97 4.34 5.44
C ARG A 46 0.63 4.78 6.03
N SER A 47 0.65 5.40 7.21
CA SER A 47 -0.57 5.95 7.82
C SER A 47 -1.25 7.01 6.95
N ARG A 48 -0.45 7.88 6.30
CA ARG A 48 -0.98 8.89 5.37
C ARG A 48 -1.62 8.25 4.13
N LEU A 49 -1.04 7.19 3.59
CA LEU A 49 -1.58 6.46 2.45
C LEU A 49 -2.86 5.69 2.83
N GLU A 50 -2.88 5.04 3.99
CA GLU A 50 -4.08 4.38 4.54
C GLU A 50 -5.22 5.36 4.76
N GLY A 51 -4.94 6.55 5.31
CA GLY A 51 -5.94 7.60 5.46
C GLY A 51 -6.50 8.08 4.11
N GLN A 52 -5.65 8.25 3.09
CA GLN A 52 -6.09 8.60 1.74
C GLN A 52 -6.91 7.49 1.08
N LEU A 53 -6.52 6.22 1.27
CA LEU A 53 -7.27 5.08 0.76
C LEU A 53 -8.68 5.04 1.37
N GLN A 54 -8.80 5.24 2.69
CA GLN A 54 -10.10 5.31 3.37
C GLN A 54 -10.98 6.46 2.86
N VAL A 55 -10.40 7.62 2.54
CA VAL A 55 -11.15 8.73 1.92
C VAL A 55 -11.67 8.29 0.56
N LYS A 56 -10.83 7.69 -0.28
CA LYS A 56 -11.22 7.19 -1.59
C LYS A 56 -12.29 6.10 -1.52
N ASP A 57 -12.23 5.21 -0.54
CA ASP A 57 -13.25 4.18 -0.33
C ASP A 57 -14.62 4.81 -0.02
N ARG A 58 -14.64 5.88 0.79
CA ARG A 58 -15.88 6.63 1.09
C ARG A 58 -16.43 7.35 -0.15
N GLU A 59 -15.55 7.93 -0.96
CA GLU A 59 -15.92 8.57 -2.22
C GLU A 59 -16.54 7.55 -3.19
N ILE A 60 -15.90 6.39 -3.37
CA ILE A 60 -16.42 5.30 -4.21
C ILE A 60 -17.80 4.85 -3.72
N LEU A 61 -17.97 4.59 -2.42
CA LEU A 61 -19.26 4.21 -1.85
C LEU A 61 -20.35 5.26 -2.11
N THR A 62 -19.98 6.54 -2.13
CA THR A 62 -20.90 7.64 -2.43
C THR A 62 -21.30 7.65 -3.90
N ILE A 63 -20.31 7.51 -4.80
CA ILE A 63 -20.54 7.40 -6.25
C ILE A 63 -21.44 6.20 -6.55
N THR A 64 -21.18 5.03 -5.96
CA THR A 64 -22.01 3.83 -6.15
C THR A 64 -23.47 4.06 -5.75
N ARG A 65 -23.72 4.73 -4.61
CA ARG A 65 -25.09 5.07 -4.18
C ARG A 65 -25.77 6.05 -5.13
N THR A 66 -25.05 7.07 -5.58
CA THR A 66 -25.57 8.05 -6.55
C THR A 66 -25.90 7.39 -7.89
N VAL A 67 -25.03 6.52 -8.40
CA VAL A 67 -25.26 5.76 -9.64
C VAL A 67 -26.48 4.86 -9.51
N ALA A 68 -26.64 4.14 -8.39
CA ALA A 68 -27.82 3.31 -8.14
C ALA A 68 -29.11 4.13 -8.12
N LYS A 69 -29.12 5.27 -7.42
CA LYS A 69 -30.27 6.19 -7.37
C LYS A 69 -30.61 6.76 -8.75
N ASN A 70 -29.61 7.18 -9.51
CA ASN A 70 -29.80 7.73 -10.85
C ASN A 70 -30.35 6.66 -11.80
N SER A 71 -29.85 5.43 -11.74
CA SER A 71 -30.37 4.29 -12.50
C SER A 71 -31.85 4.02 -12.21
N GLN A 72 -32.24 4.01 -10.92
CA GLN A 72 -33.64 3.88 -10.52
C GLN A 72 -34.52 5.03 -11.02
N THR A 73 -34.01 6.26 -10.96
CA THR A 73 -34.71 7.46 -11.42
C THR A 73 -34.94 7.41 -12.94
N LEU A 74 -33.92 7.02 -13.70
CA LEU A 74 -34.01 6.86 -15.15
C LEU A 74 -34.97 5.73 -15.54
N LYS A 75 -34.93 4.60 -14.84
CA LYS A 75 -35.88 3.51 -15.06
C LYS A 75 -37.33 3.97 -14.84
N ALA A 76 -37.60 4.68 -13.75
CA ALA A 76 -38.92 5.22 -13.46
C ALA A 76 -39.37 6.31 -14.45
N GLN A 77 -38.44 7.06 -15.05
CA GLN A 77 -38.77 8.01 -16.13
C GLN A 77 -39.12 7.30 -17.43
N ASN A 78 -38.40 6.23 -17.79
CA ASN A 78 -38.69 5.43 -18.98
C ASN A 78 -40.08 4.76 -18.89
N GLU A 79 -40.47 4.29 -17.70
CA GLU A 79 -41.81 3.73 -17.45
C GLU A 79 -42.95 4.74 -17.65
N LYS A 80 -42.69 6.05 -17.51
CA LYS A 80 -43.70 7.11 -17.75
C LYS A 80 -43.87 7.48 -19.23
N LEU A 81 -42.95 7.06 -20.10
CA LEU A 81 -42.96 7.36 -21.52
C LEU A 81 -43.58 6.24 -22.37
N GLN A 82 -43.81 5.07 -21.78
CA GLN A 82 -44.49 3.93 -22.39
C GLN A 82 -45.99 3.98 -22.10
#